data_AF-A0AAN2UT75-F1
#
_entry.id   AF-A0AAN2UT75-F1
#
_cell.length_a   1.000
_cell.length_b   1.000
_cell.length_c   1.000
_cell.angle_alpha   90.00
_cell.angle_beta   90.00
_cell.angle_gamma   90.00
#
_symmetry.space_group_name_H-M   'P 1'
#
loop_
_entity.id
_entity.type
_entity.pdbx_description
1 polymer ?
#
loop_
_entity_poly.entity_id
_entity_poly.type
_entity_poly.pdbx_seq_one_letter_code
_entity_poly.pdbx_strand_id
1 'polypeptide(L)'
;MTFINLLKQRIDEQDANLPKEVRDRLLAFNELDSKHYQFQIIKKSKAQPCEGDIFVVSVIEGQYLYGRVLQANIKSKASSFFNQKNVIVIFNQRTESLSLEDYHADYTDLLIRPMIVDNAYWSEGYFYTVANIPLTDEEIHLDLGFYRIHPRRQYFCTAAGEEIFKEPKILGLYSVSTITGVAAEVNRELIRRQCEIGTVFRATETPDSIIFDLTDSNLIRISSKIEEIEPDVYMNGYNWEKLIQAMLSDCAPELLNGLEFDSDANTFIAYYGSNKLNNFLQLQAILAKWLEAPEELYQFVKKNGSVLDWE
;
A
#
# COMPACT_ATOMS: atom_id res chain seq x y z
N MET A 1 -9.55 -14.07 32.68
CA MET A 1 -8.26 -14.01 31.97
C MET A 1 -8.46 -13.16 30.74
N THR A 2 -7.86 -11.97 30.70
CA THR A 2 -7.89 -11.12 29.50
C THR A 2 -6.96 -11.75 28.47
N PHE A 3 -7.49 -12.09 27.29
CA PHE A 3 -6.70 -12.66 26.21
C PHE A 3 -5.81 -11.58 25.61
N ILE A 4 -4.50 -11.62 25.87
CA ILE A 4 -3.56 -10.65 25.30
C ILE A 4 -3.00 -11.21 23.99
N ASN A 5 -3.33 -10.55 22.89
CA ASN A 5 -2.67 -10.76 21.60
C ASN A 5 -1.35 -9.97 21.60
N LEU A 6 -0.23 -10.66 21.79
CA LEU A 6 1.11 -10.07 21.85
C LEU A 6 1.42 -9.20 20.63
N LEU A 7 1.06 -9.66 19.43
CA LEU A 7 1.32 -8.92 18.19
C LEU A 7 0.47 -7.67 18.11
N LYS A 8 -0.81 -7.76 18.49
CA LYS A 8 -1.68 -6.58 18.57
C LYS A 8 -1.15 -5.56 19.57
N GLN A 9 -0.73 -6.00 20.75
CA GLN A 9 -0.16 -5.10 21.75
C GLN A 9 1.07 -4.35 21.22
N ARG A 10 1.98 -5.05 20.53
CA ARG A 10 3.16 -4.43 19.91
C ARG A 10 2.77 -3.41 18.85
N ILE A 11 1.77 -3.72 18.03
CA ILE A 11 1.25 -2.80 17.03
C ILE A 11 0.63 -1.58 17.70
N ASP A 12 -0.23 -1.77 18.71
CA ASP A 12 -0.87 -0.66 19.42
C ASP A 12 0.19 0.23 20.13
N GLU A 13 1.26 -0.35 20.69
CA GLU A 13 2.40 0.37 21.28
C GLU A 13 3.23 1.12 20.22
N GLN A 14 3.46 0.53 19.06
CA GLN A 14 4.12 1.18 17.93
C GLN A 14 3.29 2.38 17.44
N ASP A 15 2.00 2.14 17.19
CA ASP A 15 1.07 3.15 16.69
C ASP A 15 0.91 4.32 17.66
N ALA A 16 0.93 4.06 18.98
CA ALA A 16 0.89 5.12 19.99
C ALA A 16 2.06 6.12 19.89
N ASN A 17 3.23 5.65 19.43
CA ASN A 17 4.46 6.44 19.31
C ASN A 17 4.63 7.12 17.94
N LEU A 18 3.70 6.90 17.00
CA LEU A 18 3.74 7.55 15.68
C LEU A 18 3.36 9.03 15.76
N PRO A 19 3.83 9.87 14.80
CA PRO A 19 3.34 11.24 14.64
C PRO A 19 1.81 11.28 14.54
N LYS A 20 1.19 12.33 15.09
CA LYS A 20 -0.28 12.48 15.11
C LYS A 20 -0.89 12.29 13.72
N GLU A 21 -0.30 12.91 12.70
CA GLU A 21 -0.74 12.81 11.31
C GLU A 21 -0.79 11.36 10.79
N VAL A 22 0.23 10.55 11.08
CA VAL A 22 0.27 9.14 10.67
C VAL A 22 -0.82 8.33 11.40
N ARG A 23 -1.06 8.62 12.68
CA ARG A 23 -2.14 7.98 13.45
C ARG A 23 -3.51 8.35 12.90
N ASP A 24 -3.72 9.61 12.55
CA ASP A 24 -4.99 10.09 11.97
C ASP A 24 -5.24 9.42 10.60
N ARG A 25 -4.19 9.27 9.76
CA ARG A 25 -4.27 8.49 8.51
C ARG A 25 -4.59 7.01 8.74
N LEU A 26 -3.99 6.37 9.74
CA LEU A 26 -4.32 4.98 10.09
C LEU A 26 -5.76 4.83 10.56
N LEU A 27 -6.28 5.80 11.33
CA LEU A 27 -7.68 5.82 11.75
C LEU A 27 -8.62 5.97 10.55
N ALA A 28 -8.34 6.91 9.64
CA ALA A 28 -9.12 7.07 8.42
C ALA A 28 -9.10 5.80 7.55
N PHE A 29 -7.92 5.17 7.41
CA PHE A 29 -7.77 3.90 6.71
C PHE A 29 -8.62 2.77 7.30
N ASN A 30 -8.76 2.71 8.63
CA ASN A 30 -9.54 1.66 9.30
C ASN A 30 -11.04 1.73 8.99
N GLU A 31 -11.54 2.90 8.62
CA GLU A 31 -12.93 3.12 8.24
C GLU A 31 -13.20 2.87 6.75
N LEU A 32 -12.14 2.67 5.94
CA LEU A 32 -12.28 2.42 4.50
C LEU A 32 -12.87 1.03 4.22
N ASP A 33 -13.72 0.98 3.19
CA ASP A 33 -14.14 -0.29 2.60
C ASP A 33 -12.96 -0.96 1.89
N SER A 34 -12.86 -2.28 2.04
CA SER A 34 -11.84 -3.11 1.39
C SER A 34 -11.64 -2.87 -0.11
N LYS A 35 -12.69 -2.51 -0.85
CA LYS A 35 -12.59 -2.20 -2.28
C LYS A 35 -11.63 -1.05 -2.61
N HIS A 36 -11.32 -0.19 -1.64
CA HIS A 36 -10.45 0.98 -1.82
C HIS A 36 -8.97 0.69 -1.59
N TYR A 37 -8.62 -0.42 -0.93
CA TYR A 37 -7.23 -0.77 -0.64
C TYR A 37 -6.85 -2.19 -1.08
N GLN A 38 -7.78 -2.89 -1.72
CA GLN A 38 -7.55 -4.23 -2.25
C GLN A 38 -6.47 -4.19 -3.34
N PHE A 39 -5.60 -5.21 -3.35
CA PHE A 39 -4.59 -5.35 -4.40
C PHE A 39 -5.22 -5.37 -5.79
N GLN A 40 -4.50 -4.83 -6.77
CA GLN A 40 -4.87 -4.97 -8.18
C GLN A 40 -4.63 -6.41 -8.65
N ILE A 41 -5.50 -6.85 -9.55
CA ILE A 41 -5.35 -8.16 -10.22
C ILE A 41 -4.29 -7.99 -11.32
N ILE A 42 -3.17 -8.70 -11.18
CA ILE A 42 -2.09 -8.71 -12.18
C ILE A 42 -2.41 -9.78 -13.23
N LYS A 43 -2.46 -11.05 -12.80
CA LYS A 43 -2.70 -12.20 -13.70
C LYS A 43 -3.10 -13.45 -12.93
N LYS A 44 -4.26 -14.01 -13.25
CA LYS A 44 -4.72 -15.30 -12.67
C LYS A 44 -3.80 -16.45 -13.07
N SER A 45 -3.44 -17.30 -12.12
CA SER A 45 -2.63 -18.49 -12.34
C SER A 45 -3.18 -19.71 -11.60
N LYS A 46 -3.26 -20.85 -12.29
CA LYS A 46 -3.60 -22.14 -11.66
C LYS A 46 -2.38 -22.88 -11.10
N ALA A 47 -1.17 -22.36 -11.34
CA ALA A 47 0.04 -22.95 -10.80
C ALA A 47 0.02 -22.88 -9.27
N GLN A 48 0.42 -23.96 -8.63
CA GLN A 48 0.56 -23.98 -7.17
C GLN A 48 1.84 -23.26 -6.80
N PRO A 49 1.84 -22.45 -5.73
CA PRO A 49 3.05 -21.81 -5.23
C PRO A 49 4.04 -22.87 -4.73
N CYS A 50 5.32 -22.59 -4.94
CA CYS A 50 6.45 -23.44 -4.55
C CYS A 50 7.39 -22.71 -3.59
N GLU A 51 8.13 -23.46 -2.79
CA GLU A 51 9.23 -22.91 -2.00
C GLU A 51 10.22 -22.24 -2.94
N GLY A 52 10.66 -21.04 -2.56
CA GLY A 52 11.54 -20.28 -3.42
C GLY A 52 10.84 -19.57 -4.57
N ASP A 53 9.51 -19.46 -4.59
CA ASP A 53 8.85 -18.51 -5.48
C ASP A 53 9.16 -17.07 -5.05
N ILE A 54 9.49 -16.24 -6.04
CA ILE A 54 9.52 -14.78 -5.93
C ILE A 54 8.27 -14.30 -6.65
N PHE A 55 7.41 -13.61 -5.92
CA PHE A 55 6.17 -13.06 -6.47
C PHE A 55 6.14 -11.55 -6.27
N VAL A 56 5.22 -10.91 -6.98
CA VAL A 56 4.86 -9.51 -6.78
C VAL A 56 3.39 -9.36 -6.46
N VAL A 57 3.06 -8.30 -5.73
CA VAL A 57 1.70 -7.82 -5.49
C VAL A 57 1.60 -6.39 -5.98
N SER A 58 0.42 -5.98 -6.43
CA SER A 58 0.18 -4.61 -6.90
C SER A 58 -0.79 -3.92 -5.95
N VAL A 59 -0.34 -2.84 -5.30
CA VAL A 59 -1.21 -1.99 -4.48
C VAL A 59 -1.99 -1.04 -5.38
N ILE A 60 -1.28 -0.48 -6.37
CA ILE A 60 -1.80 0.38 -7.43
C ILE A 60 -1.22 -0.07 -8.77
N GLU A 61 -1.94 0.23 -9.85
CA GLU A 61 -1.56 -0.21 -11.19
C GLU A 61 -0.15 0.27 -11.55
N GLY A 62 0.67 -0.62 -12.09
CA GLY A 62 2.05 -0.32 -12.47
C GLY A 62 3.06 -0.27 -11.32
N GLN A 63 2.64 -0.32 -10.05
CA GLN A 63 3.56 -0.41 -8.91
C GLN A 63 3.43 -1.74 -8.16
N TYR A 64 4.58 -2.34 -7.90
CA TYR A 64 4.67 -3.68 -7.36
C TYR A 64 5.55 -3.74 -6.11
N LEU A 65 5.22 -4.65 -5.21
CA LEU A 65 6.05 -5.03 -4.06
C LEU A 65 6.46 -6.49 -4.20
N TYR A 66 7.74 -6.77 -3.99
CA TYR A 66 8.24 -8.14 -4.02
C TYR A 66 7.86 -8.92 -2.76
N GLY A 67 7.58 -10.20 -2.94
CA GLY A 67 7.39 -11.16 -1.88
C GLY A 67 8.09 -12.49 -2.16
N ARG A 68 8.24 -13.27 -1.09
CA ARG A 68 8.93 -14.56 -1.08
C ARG A 68 8.03 -15.64 -0.51
N VAL A 69 7.97 -16.80 -1.16
CA VAL A 69 7.41 -18.01 -0.55
C VAL A 69 8.51 -18.76 0.19
N LEU A 70 8.46 -18.71 1.53
CA LEU A 70 9.45 -19.35 2.42
C LEU A 70 9.12 -20.80 2.74
N GLN A 71 7.83 -21.16 2.69
CA GLN A 71 7.38 -22.54 2.84
C GLN A 71 6.12 -22.73 2.00
N ALA A 72 6.06 -23.79 1.21
CA ALA A 72 4.88 -24.11 0.42
C ALA A 72 4.26 -25.43 0.86
N ASN A 73 2.96 -25.57 0.63
CA ASN A 73 2.22 -26.81 0.91
C ASN A 73 2.49 -27.37 2.32
N ILE A 74 2.29 -26.53 3.34
CA ILE A 74 2.52 -26.86 4.75
C ILE A 74 1.87 -28.21 5.07
N LYS A 75 2.62 -29.06 5.80
CA LYS A 75 2.13 -30.32 6.37
C LYS A 75 2.02 -30.15 7.87
N SER A 76 0.86 -29.67 8.33
CA SER A 76 0.66 -29.40 9.75
C SER A 76 0.34 -30.69 10.52
N LYS A 77 1.06 -30.88 11.62
CA LYS A 77 0.75 -31.93 12.60
C LYS A 77 -0.29 -31.45 13.62
N ALA A 78 -0.44 -30.14 13.77
CA ALA A 78 -1.31 -29.53 14.77
C ALA A 78 -2.77 -29.38 14.31
N SER A 79 -3.01 -29.11 13.02
CA SER A 79 -4.37 -29.01 12.46
C SER A 79 -4.36 -29.10 10.95
N SER A 80 -5.25 -29.93 10.39
CA SER A 80 -5.41 -30.08 8.93
C SER A 80 -5.85 -28.80 8.23
N PHE A 81 -6.38 -27.81 8.95
CA PHE A 81 -6.74 -26.49 8.40
C PHE A 81 -5.56 -25.78 7.74
N PHE A 82 -4.36 -25.94 8.30
CA PHE A 82 -3.13 -25.35 7.80
C PHE A 82 -2.49 -26.17 6.67
N ASN A 83 -3.02 -27.37 6.38
CA ASN A 83 -2.48 -28.17 5.29
C ASN A 83 -2.65 -27.45 3.96
N GLN A 84 -1.63 -27.58 3.11
CA GLN A 84 -1.58 -26.99 1.76
C GLN A 84 -1.57 -25.45 1.74
N LYS A 85 -1.38 -24.81 2.89
CA LYS A 85 -1.15 -23.36 2.99
C LYS A 85 0.34 -23.06 2.78
N ASN A 86 0.67 -21.78 2.61
CA ASN A 86 2.01 -21.32 2.28
C ASN A 86 2.42 -20.21 3.24
N VAL A 87 3.70 -20.14 3.59
CA VAL A 87 4.30 -19.02 4.33
C VAL A 87 4.87 -18.04 3.33
N ILE A 88 4.43 -16.79 3.42
CA ILE A 88 4.94 -15.69 2.63
C ILE A 88 5.48 -14.56 3.49
N VAL A 89 6.40 -13.80 2.93
CA VAL A 89 6.79 -12.46 3.38
C VAL A 89 6.67 -11.49 2.21
N ILE A 90 6.50 -10.20 2.50
CA ILE A 90 6.57 -9.11 1.51
C ILE A 90 7.63 -8.12 1.97
N PHE A 91 8.55 -7.80 1.07
CA PHE A 91 9.67 -6.90 1.31
C PHE A 91 9.23 -5.44 1.17
N ASN A 92 9.94 -4.54 1.86
CA ASN A 92 9.82 -3.09 1.64
C ASN A 92 10.59 -2.67 0.39
N GLN A 93 10.31 -3.34 -0.73
CA GLN A 93 11.01 -3.17 -1.99
C GLN A 93 10.02 -3.02 -3.13
N ARG A 94 10.11 -1.89 -3.82
CA ARG A 94 9.24 -1.53 -4.93
C ARG A 94 9.89 -1.80 -6.27
N THR A 95 9.07 -2.05 -7.27
CA THR A 95 9.46 -2.05 -8.69
C THR A 95 8.26 -1.64 -9.55
N GLU A 96 8.57 -1.11 -10.72
CA GLU A 96 7.59 -0.82 -11.78
C GLU A 96 7.57 -1.92 -12.84
N SER A 97 8.43 -2.95 -12.68
CA SER A 97 8.61 -4.02 -13.65
C SER A 97 8.18 -5.37 -13.08
N LEU A 98 7.66 -6.24 -13.95
CA LEU A 98 7.42 -7.65 -13.63
C LEU A 98 8.69 -8.48 -13.88
N SER A 99 9.82 -8.03 -13.36
CA SER A 99 11.14 -8.65 -13.56
C SER A 99 11.88 -8.85 -12.23
N LEU A 100 13.11 -9.37 -12.27
CA LEU A 100 13.98 -9.47 -11.10
C LEU A 100 15.06 -8.39 -11.04
N GLU A 101 15.02 -7.39 -11.93
CA GLU A 101 16.10 -6.40 -12.05
C GLU A 101 16.33 -5.63 -10.74
N ASP A 102 15.24 -5.27 -10.07
CA ASP A 102 15.29 -4.54 -8.82
C ASP A 102 15.28 -5.46 -7.59
N TYR A 103 15.20 -6.79 -7.75
CA TYR A 103 14.93 -7.70 -6.64
C TYR A 103 16.14 -7.88 -5.70
N HIS A 104 15.90 -7.72 -4.39
CA HIS A 104 16.86 -8.02 -3.32
C HIS A 104 16.11 -8.47 -2.06
N ALA A 105 16.50 -9.62 -1.50
CA ALA A 105 15.92 -10.12 -0.27
C ALA A 105 16.56 -9.45 0.96
N ASP A 106 15.77 -8.66 1.69
CA ASP A 106 16.15 -8.13 3.01
C ASP A 106 15.15 -8.60 4.09
N TYR A 107 15.57 -9.58 4.89
CA TYR A 107 14.77 -10.13 5.98
C TYR A 107 14.84 -9.30 7.27
N THR A 108 15.69 -8.27 7.31
CA THR A 108 15.78 -7.33 8.42
C THR A 108 14.81 -6.17 8.28
N ASP A 109 14.41 -5.82 7.05
CA ASP A 109 13.41 -4.80 6.73
C ASP A 109 12.23 -5.34 5.91
N LEU A 110 11.46 -6.25 6.51
CA LEU A 110 10.21 -6.72 5.92
C LEU A 110 9.13 -5.62 5.99
N LEU A 111 8.36 -5.47 4.90
CA LEU A 111 7.19 -4.60 4.92
C LEU A 111 6.10 -5.20 5.79
N ILE A 112 5.81 -6.50 5.60
CA ILE A 112 4.89 -7.23 6.48
C ILE A 112 5.57 -8.46 7.07
N ARG A 113 5.19 -8.78 8.30
CA ARG A 113 5.60 -9.99 9.02
C ARG A 113 5.19 -11.25 8.24
N PRO A 114 5.78 -12.43 8.53
CA PRO A 114 5.36 -13.68 7.89
C PRO A 114 3.88 -13.95 8.08
N MET A 115 3.20 -14.30 6.99
CA MET A 115 1.78 -14.65 6.99
C MET A 115 1.58 -16.02 6.37
N ILE A 116 0.58 -16.75 6.86
CA ILE A 116 0.16 -18.02 6.26
C ILE A 116 -1.01 -17.72 5.32
N VAL A 117 -0.87 -18.06 4.04
CA VAL A 117 -1.86 -17.78 3.00
C VAL A 117 -2.27 -19.07 2.30
N ASP A 118 -3.43 -19.06 1.66
CA ASP A 118 -3.85 -20.16 0.78
C ASP A 118 -3.44 -19.87 -0.69
N ASN A 119 -3.86 -20.75 -1.60
CA ASN A 119 -3.51 -20.64 -3.02
C ASN A 119 -4.40 -19.63 -3.77
N ALA A 120 -5.45 -19.08 -3.13
CA ALA A 120 -6.41 -18.21 -3.79
C ALA A 120 -5.77 -16.91 -4.28
N TYR A 121 -4.70 -16.47 -3.63
CA TYR A 121 -3.92 -15.29 -4.01
C TYR A 121 -3.39 -15.36 -5.45
N TRP A 122 -2.89 -16.54 -5.86
CA TRP A 122 -2.42 -16.77 -7.23
C TRP A 122 -3.57 -17.08 -8.18
N SER A 123 -4.56 -17.88 -7.76
CA SER A 123 -5.68 -18.26 -8.63
C SER A 123 -6.59 -17.09 -8.99
N GLU A 124 -6.74 -16.13 -8.07
CA GLU A 124 -7.47 -14.88 -8.33
C GLU A 124 -6.60 -13.77 -8.91
N GLY A 125 -5.28 -13.97 -8.99
CA GLY A 125 -4.35 -13.13 -9.72
C GLY A 125 -3.82 -11.91 -8.97
N TYR A 126 -4.01 -11.85 -7.66
CA TYR A 126 -3.42 -10.80 -6.81
C TYR A 126 -1.92 -10.99 -6.63
N PHE A 127 -1.46 -12.24 -6.62
CA PHE A 127 -0.03 -12.59 -6.55
C PHE A 127 0.42 -13.10 -7.91
N TYR A 128 1.50 -12.53 -8.42
CA TYR A 128 2.11 -12.95 -9.68
C TYR A 128 3.54 -13.43 -9.44
N THR A 129 3.79 -14.72 -9.68
CA THR A 129 5.15 -15.28 -9.58
C THR A 129 6.00 -14.82 -10.76
N VAL A 130 7.09 -14.10 -10.45
CA VAL A 130 8.06 -13.59 -11.43
C VAL A 130 9.11 -14.65 -11.75
N ALA A 131 9.57 -15.38 -10.72
CA ALA A 131 10.56 -16.43 -10.86
C ALA A 131 10.47 -17.44 -9.70
N ASN A 132 11.13 -18.58 -9.87
CA ASN A 132 11.44 -19.49 -8.78
C ASN A 132 12.96 -19.59 -8.66
N ILE A 133 13.49 -19.24 -7.50
CA ILE A 133 14.90 -19.38 -7.12
C ILE A 133 14.93 -20.22 -5.84
N PRO A 134 15.71 -21.30 -5.74
CA PRO A 134 15.80 -22.08 -4.52
C PRO A 134 16.14 -21.21 -3.29
N LEU A 135 15.57 -21.57 -2.14
CA LEU A 135 15.94 -20.92 -0.89
C LEU A 135 17.41 -21.20 -0.58
N THR A 136 18.11 -20.16 -0.15
CA THR A 136 19.48 -20.24 0.36
C THR A 136 19.51 -20.97 1.71
N ASP A 137 20.70 -21.45 2.11
CA ASP A 137 20.89 -22.05 3.43
C ASP A 137 20.51 -21.07 4.56
N GLU A 138 20.76 -19.78 4.38
CA GLU A 138 20.36 -18.73 5.32
C GLU A 138 18.83 -18.62 5.43
N GLU A 139 18.13 -18.62 4.30
CA GLU A 139 16.66 -18.58 4.25
C GLU A 139 16.03 -19.82 4.92
N ILE A 140 16.59 -21.00 4.68
CA ILE A 140 16.12 -22.27 5.25
C ILE A 140 16.24 -22.27 6.78
N HIS A 141 17.27 -21.60 7.32
CA HIS A 141 17.55 -21.54 8.76
C HIS A 141 17.15 -20.19 9.39
N LEU A 142 16.30 -19.40 8.74
CA LEU A 142 15.76 -18.17 9.32
C LEU A 142 15.11 -18.47 10.67
N ASP A 143 15.38 -17.60 11.65
CA ASP A 143 14.76 -17.63 12.98
C ASP A 143 13.32 -17.10 12.90
N LEU A 144 12.48 -17.85 12.17
CA LEU A 144 11.11 -17.56 11.83
C LEU A 144 10.16 -18.44 12.62
N GLY A 145 9.07 -17.85 13.10
CA GLY A 145 7.98 -18.59 13.70
C GLY A 145 6.73 -17.76 13.87
N PHE A 146 5.74 -18.34 14.54
CA PHE A 146 4.41 -17.77 14.65
C PHE A 146 3.92 -17.78 16.09
N TYR A 147 3.30 -16.69 16.51
CA TYR A 147 2.62 -16.59 17.79
C TYR A 147 1.23 -17.22 17.67
N ARG A 148 0.97 -18.27 18.46
CA ARG A 148 -0.32 -18.95 18.47
C ARG A 148 -1.19 -18.49 19.61
N ILE A 149 -2.34 -17.93 19.24
CA ILE A 149 -3.41 -17.55 20.16
C ILE A 149 -4.33 -18.76 20.36
N HIS A 150 -4.31 -19.34 21.56
CA HIS A 150 -5.12 -20.50 21.93
C HIS A 150 -5.72 -20.30 23.34
N PRO A 151 -6.97 -20.74 23.57
CA PRO A 151 -7.68 -20.46 24.83
C PRO A 151 -6.99 -20.91 26.12
N ARG A 152 -6.14 -21.94 26.05
CA ARG A 152 -5.47 -22.55 27.22
C ARG A 152 -4.08 -21.99 27.51
N ARG A 153 -3.33 -21.61 26.48
CA ARG A 153 -1.95 -21.12 26.58
C ARG A 153 -1.54 -20.49 25.25
N GLN A 154 -0.83 -19.38 25.33
CA GLN A 154 -0.14 -18.77 24.21
C GLN A 154 1.29 -19.28 24.10
N TYR A 155 1.75 -19.56 22.89
CA TYR A 155 3.10 -20.09 22.65
C TYR A 155 3.55 -19.79 21.22
N PHE A 156 4.84 -19.94 20.97
CA PHE A 156 5.41 -19.80 19.64
C PHE A 156 5.44 -21.17 18.95
N CYS A 157 5.25 -21.21 17.64
CA CYS A 157 5.33 -22.43 16.87
C CYS A 157 5.83 -22.21 15.44
N THR A 158 6.27 -23.28 14.79
CA THR A 158 6.55 -23.31 13.34
C THR A 158 5.23 -23.20 12.56
N ALA A 159 5.31 -23.00 11.24
CA ALA A 159 4.11 -23.01 10.38
C ALA A 159 3.41 -24.39 10.37
N ALA A 160 4.14 -25.47 10.64
CA ALA A 160 3.57 -26.81 10.82
C ALA A 160 2.87 -27.00 12.19
N GLY A 161 3.03 -26.03 13.11
CA GLY A 161 2.43 -26.01 14.44
C GLY A 161 3.26 -26.71 15.52
N GLU A 162 4.55 -26.95 15.27
CA GLU A 162 5.48 -27.50 16.26
C GLU A 162 5.93 -26.40 17.21
N GLU A 163 5.91 -26.65 18.52
CA GLU A 163 6.22 -25.62 19.53
C GLU A 163 7.69 -25.17 19.49
N ILE A 164 7.89 -23.86 19.63
CA ILE A 164 9.19 -23.19 19.76
C ILE A 164 9.24 -22.57 21.16
N PHE A 165 10.30 -22.85 21.91
CA PHE A 165 10.43 -22.43 23.32
C PHE A 165 10.98 -21.02 23.50
N LYS A 166 11.59 -20.45 22.46
CA LYS A 166 12.13 -19.09 22.43
C LYS A 166 11.32 -18.25 21.44
N GLU A 167 11.18 -16.96 21.72
CA GLU A 167 10.61 -16.03 20.75
C GLU A 167 11.49 -15.95 19.47
N PRO A 168 10.92 -16.25 18.29
CA PRO A 168 11.61 -16.08 17.00
C PRO A 168 11.91 -14.62 16.70
N LYS A 169 13.02 -14.34 16.00
CA LYS A 169 13.34 -12.98 15.51
C LYS A 169 12.31 -12.47 14.52
N ILE A 170 11.90 -13.32 13.57
CA ILE A 170 10.89 -13.01 12.57
C ILE A 170 9.59 -13.68 12.99
N LEU A 171 8.71 -12.90 13.64
CA LEU A 171 7.50 -13.40 14.26
C LEU A 171 6.24 -12.98 13.49
N GLY A 172 5.47 -13.95 13.00
CA GLY A 172 4.12 -13.80 12.45
C GLY A 172 3.01 -14.24 13.41
N LEU A 173 1.74 -14.09 13.00
CA LEU A 173 0.59 -14.64 13.73
C LEU A 173 0.25 -16.03 13.18
N TYR A 174 0.01 -17.02 14.05
CA TYR A 174 -0.40 -18.36 13.62
C TYR A 174 -1.88 -18.39 13.23
N SER A 175 -2.17 -17.88 12.03
CA SER A 175 -3.49 -17.79 11.43
C SER A 175 -3.38 -17.80 9.92
N VAL A 176 -4.39 -18.32 9.22
CA VAL A 176 -4.50 -18.16 7.77
C VAL A 176 -5.09 -16.78 7.48
N SER A 177 -4.37 -15.98 6.71
CA SER A 177 -4.76 -14.62 6.36
C SER A 177 -5.55 -14.59 5.06
N THR A 178 -6.60 -13.78 5.03
CA THR A 178 -7.42 -13.52 3.84
C THR A 178 -6.73 -12.50 2.93
N ILE A 179 -7.08 -12.51 1.64
CA ILE A 179 -6.49 -11.60 0.64
C ILE A 179 -6.65 -10.15 1.08
N THR A 180 -7.85 -9.78 1.52
CA THR A 180 -8.14 -8.46 2.09
C THR A 180 -7.34 -8.18 3.36
N GLY A 181 -7.11 -9.18 4.21
CA GLY A 181 -6.29 -9.04 5.41
C GLY A 181 -4.83 -8.72 5.08
N VAL A 182 -4.24 -9.41 4.10
CA VAL A 182 -2.86 -9.10 3.65
C VAL A 182 -2.80 -7.72 3.00
N ALA A 183 -3.78 -7.36 2.17
CA ALA A 183 -3.87 -6.03 1.57
C ALA A 183 -3.97 -4.93 2.64
N ALA A 184 -4.79 -5.15 3.68
CA ALA A 184 -4.90 -4.22 4.79
C ALA A 184 -3.58 -4.04 5.53
N GLU A 185 -2.86 -5.12 5.85
CA GLU A 185 -1.58 -5.03 6.55
C GLU A 185 -0.50 -4.33 5.71
N VAL A 186 -0.44 -4.60 4.40
CA VAL A 186 0.48 -3.88 3.50
C VAL A 186 0.19 -2.38 3.53
N ASN A 187 -1.08 -1.98 3.36
CA ASN A 187 -1.44 -0.56 3.35
C ASN A 187 -1.18 0.13 4.70
N ARG A 188 -1.48 -0.53 5.83
CA ARG A 188 -1.13 0.01 7.17
C ARG A 188 0.37 0.26 7.30
N GLU A 189 1.21 -0.70 6.89
CA GLU A 189 2.66 -0.57 7.00
C GLU A 189 3.23 0.51 6.09
N LEU A 190 2.68 0.68 4.90
CA LEU A 190 3.03 1.81 4.02
C LEU A 190 2.68 3.16 4.65
N ILE A 191 1.49 3.29 5.26
CA ILE A 191 1.08 4.49 5.99
C ILE A 191 2.03 4.76 7.17
N ARG A 192 2.33 3.74 8.00
CA ARG A 192 3.21 3.84 9.17
C ARG A 192 4.59 4.36 8.81
N ARG A 193 5.17 3.81 7.74
CA ARG A 193 6.51 4.15 7.27
C ARG A 193 6.56 5.50 6.58
N GLN A 194 5.41 6.16 6.37
CA GLN A 194 5.30 7.33 5.50
C GLN A 194 5.88 7.05 4.11
N CYS A 195 5.95 5.79 3.73
CA CYS A 195 6.40 5.37 2.42
C CYS A 195 5.29 5.79 1.46
N GLU A 196 5.52 6.89 0.74
CA GLU A 196 4.60 7.46 -0.25
C GLU A 196 4.24 6.40 -1.29
N ILE A 197 3.19 5.63 -1.06
CA ILE A 197 2.30 5.17 -2.13
C ILE A 197 1.17 6.19 -2.08
N GLY A 198 1.23 7.14 -3.02
CA GLY A 198 0.33 8.26 -3.26
C GLY A 198 -0.64 8.64 -2.16
N THR A 199 -0.13 9.34 -1.15
CA THR A 199 -1.00 9.99 -0.17
C THR A 199 -0.28 11.22 0.37
N VAL A 200 -0.16 12.26 -0.47
CA VAL A 200 0.04 13.62 0.01
C VAL A 200 -1.32 14.08 0.57
N PHE A 201 -1.65 13.66 1.80
CA PHE A 201 -2.76 14.26 2.56
C PHE A 201 -2.25 14.61 3.94
N ARG A 202 -1.98 15.91 4.15
CA ARG A 202 -1.84 16.47 5.49
C ARG A 202 -3.23 16.64 6.07
N ALA A 203 -3.45 16.11 7.26
CA ALA A 203 -4.61 16.46 8.07
C ALA A 203 -4.41 17.91 8.57
N THR A 204 -5.18 18.86 8.04
CA THR A 204 -5.25 20.23 8.57
C THR A 204 -6.51 20.43 9.41
N GLU A 205 -6.61 21.61 10.03
CA GLU A 205 -7.72 22.03 10.90
C GLU A 205 -9.09 22.06 10.18
N THR A 206 -9.09 21.89 8.85
CA THR A 206 -10.25 21.70 7.98
C THR A 206 -10.33 20.23 7.54
N PRO A 207 -11.10 19.37 8.24
CA PRO A 207 -11.13 17.92 8.02
C PRO A 207 -11.65 17.45 6.65
N ASP A 208 -12.00 18.37 5.73
CA ASP A 208 -12.57 18.12 4.41
C ASP A 208 -11.79 18.83 3.29
N SER A 209 -10.47 19.02 3.44
CA SER A 209 -9.60 19.67 2.44
C SER A 209 -8.46 18.77 1.92
N ILE A 210 -8.19 18.85 0.61
CA ILE A 210 -7.04 18.25 -0.08
C ILE A 210 -6.00 19.33 -0.25
N ILE A 211 -4.76 19.03 0.14
CA ILE A 211 -3.66 20.00 0.15
C ILE A 211 -2.44 19.40 -0.52
N PHE A 212 -1.90 20.12 -1.51
CA PHE A 212 -0.60 19.84 -2.08
C PHE A 212 0.40 20.87 -1.53
N ASP A 213 1.38 20.40 -0.76
CA ASP A 213 2.54 21.21 -0.41
C ASP A 213 3.51 21.17 -1.58
N LEU A 214 3.64 22.29 -2.31
CA LEU A 214 4.47 22.34 -3.52
C LEU A 214 5.98 22.37 -3.21
N THR A 215 6.35 22.30 -1.93
CA THR A 215 7.73 22.02 -1.50
C THR A 215 8.04 20.52 -1.38
N ASP A 216 7.02 19.66 -1.52
CA ASP A 216 7.19 18.22 -1.55
C ASP A 216 7.99 17.74 -2.77
N SER A 217 8.88 16.77 -2.57
CA SER A 217 9.81 16.33 -3.60
C SER A 217 9.13 15.64 -4.80
N ASN A 218 8.05 14.90 -4.59
CA ASN A 218 7.32 14.26 -5.68
C ASN A 218 6.51 15.30 -6.47
N LEU A 219 5.86 16.24 -5.77
CA LEU A 219 5.17 17.35 -6.42
C LEU A 219 6.13 18.25 -7.20
N ILE A 220 7.30 18.58 -6.65
CA ILE A 220 8.35 19.30 -7.39
C ILE A 220 8.72 18.56 -8.67
N ARG A 221 8.96 17.24 -8.60
CA ARG A 221 9.29 16.42 -9.79
C ARG A 221 8.17 16.47 -10.85
N ILE A 222 6.92 16.36 -10.42
CA ILE A 222 5.77 16.39 -11.34
C ILE A 222 5.62 17.79 -11.96
N SER A 223 5.67 18.83 -11.12
CA SER A 223 5.65 20.23 -11.53
C SER A 223 6.73 20.54 -12.56
N SER A 224 7.99 20.22 -12.27
CA SER A 224 9.09 20.44 -13.21
C SER A 224 8.88 19.72 -14.54
N LYS A 225 8.26 18.53 -14.54
CA LYS A 225 7.95 17.82 -15.78
C LYS A 225 6.84 18.50 -16.58
N ILE A 226 5.86 19.10 -15.91
CA ILE A 226 4.82 19.91 -16.55
C ILE A 226 5.44 21.17 -17.16
N GLU A 227 6.33 21.84 -16.42
CA GLU A 227 7.07 23.03 -16.90
C GLU A 227 8.00 22.70 -18.08
N GLU A 228 8.57 21.49 -18.13
CA GLU A 228 9.29 21.04 -19.34
C GLU A 228 8.38 20.88 -20.57
N ILE A 229 7.11 20.54 -20.35
CA ILE A 229 6.11 20.36 -21.41
C ILE A 229 5.55 21.71 -21.86
N GLU A 230 5.28 22.60 -20.92
CA GLU A 230 4.76 23.95 -21.12
C GLU A 230 5.72 24.98 -20.48
N PRO A 231 6.78 25.39 -21.20
CA PRO A 231 7.89 26.18 -20.64
C PRO A 231 7.51 27.58 -20.13
N ASP A 232 6.36 28.11 -20.54
CA ASP A 232 5.89 29.43 -20.14
C ASP A 232 5.06 29.40 -18.84
N VAL A 233 4.95 28.23 -18.18
CA VAL A 233 4.18 28.03 -16.96
C VAL A 233 5.10 27.78 -15.77
N TYR A 234 4.69 28.28 -14.60
CA TYR A 234 5.26 27.91 -13.31
C TYR A 234 4.18 27.25 -12.45
N MET A 235 4.41 26.02 -12.01
CA MET A 235 3.38 25.21 -11.33
C MET A 235 3.20 25.56 -9.85
N ASN A 236 2.74 26.79 -9.60
CA ASN A 236 2.25 27.26 -8.31
C ASN A 236 0.84 26.73 -7.99
N GLY A 237 0.30 27.02 -6.79
CA GLY A 237 -0.99 26.49 -6.37
C GLY A 237 -2.15 26.90 -7.28
N TYR A 238 -2.15 28.14 -7.78
CA TYR A 238 -3.16 28.62 -8.73
C TYR A 238 -3.14 27.83 -10.05
N ASN A 239 -1.96 27.56 -10.60
CA ASN A 239 -1.82 26.78 -11.82
C ASN A 239 -2.19 25.30 -11.60
N TRP A 240 -1.96 24.76 -10.41
CA TRP A 240 -2.52 23.46 -10.02
C TRP A 240 -4.06 23.46 -9.98
N GLU A 241 -4.70 24.53 -9.49
CA GLU A 241 -6.18 24.65 -9.55
C GLU A 241 -6.69 24.59 -10.99
N LYS A 242 -6.10 25.39 -11.89
CA LYS A 242 -6.51 25.44 -13.30
C LYS A 242 -6.39 24.08 -13.97
N LEU A 243 -5.27 23.38 -13.73
CA LEU A 243 -5.02 22.07 -14.29
C LEU A 243 -6.03 21.04 -13.78
N ILE A 244 -6.22 20.96 -12.46
CA ILE A 244 -7.15 20.01 -11.84
C ILE A 244 -8.58 20.30 -12.28
N GLN A 245 -8.99 21.57 -12.30
CA GLN A 245 -10.33 21.96 -12.76
C GLN A 245 -10.57 21.56 -14.22
N ALA A 246 -9.59 21.77 -15.10
CA ALA A 246 -9.69 21.40 -16.50
C ALA A 246 -9.76 19.89 -16.70
N MET A 247 -8.94 19.12 -15.98
CA MET A 247 -8.97 17.66 -16.06
C MET A 247 -10.28 17.08 -15.51
N LEU A 248 -10.76 17.57 -14.36
CA LEU A 248 -12.06 17.18 -13.80
C LEU A 248 -13.20 17.53 -14.74
N SER A 249 -13.15 18.65 -15.45
CA SER A 249 -14.16 19.01 -16.45
C SER A 249 -14.27 17.97 -17.57
N ASP A 250 -13.16 17.31 -17.93
CA ASP A 250 -13.11 16.29 -18.98
C ASP A 250 -13.54 14.90 -18.47
N CYS A 251 -13.10 14.51 -17.26
CA CYS A 251 -13.27 13.13 -16.78
C CYS A 251 -14.34 12.93 -15.69
N ALA A 252 -14.63 13.94 -14.87
CA ALA A 252 -15.54 13.86 -13.72
C ALA A 252 -16.20 15.22 -13.40
N PRO A 253 -16.93 15.84 -14.35
CA PRO A 253 -17.44 17.20 -14.22
C PRO A 253 -18.42 17.38 -13.04
N GLU A 254 -19.06 16.30 -12.60
CA GLU A 254 -19.95 16.28 -11.43
C GLU A 254 -19.20 16.62 -10.13
N LEU A 255 -17.90 16.35 -10.05
CA LEU A 255 -17.08 16.67 -8.89
C LEU A 255 -16.83 18.16 -8.75
N LEU A 256 -16.93 18.94 -9.83
CA LEU A 256 -16.79 20.40 -9.74
C LEU A 256 -17.96 21.05 -8.96
N ASN A 257 -19.08 20.35 -8.78
CA ASN A 257 -20.24 20.89 -8.09
C ASN A 257 -20.01 20.98 -6.56
N GLY A 258 -19.75 22.20 -6.11
CA GLY A 258 -19.48 22.55 -4.71
C GLY A 258 -18.03 22.34 -4.30
N LEU A 259 -17.13 22.13 -5.28
CA LEU A 259 -15.69 22.17 -5.07
C LEU A 259 -15.24 23.62 -5.01
N GLU A 260 -14.55 23.97 -3.93
CA GLU A 260 -13.98 25.29 -3.68
C GLU A 260 -12.46 25.15 -3.57
N PHE A 261 -11.75 26.22 -3.92
CA PHE A 261 -10.30 26.29 -3.82
C PHE A 261 -9.87 27.50 -2.99
N ASP A 262 -8.73 27.37 -2.31
CA ASP A 262 -8.11 28.43 -1.50
C ASP A 262 -6.58 28.33 -1.59
N SER A 263 -6.07 28.15 -2.82
CA SER A 263 -4.63 27.97 -3.04
C SER A 263 -3.85 29.27 -2.90
N ASP A 264 -2.55 29.11 -2.66
CA ASP A 264 -1.57 30.18 -2.71
C ASP A 264 -0.37 29.79 -3.59
N ALA A 265 0.66 30.63 -3.63
CA ALA A 265 1.81 30.40 -4.48
C ALA A 265 2.56 29.08 -4.20
N ASN A 266 2.51 28.58 -2.96
CA ASN A 266 3.27 27.40 -2.52
C ASN A 266 2.38 26.21 -2.15
N THR A 267 1.07 26.39 -2.15
CA THR A 267 0.12 25.41 -1.65
C THR A 267 -1.09 25.37 -2.56
N PHE A 268 -1.43 24.19 -3.08
CA PHE A 268 -2.76 23.98 -3.67
C PHE A 268 -3.72 23.47 -2.59
N ILE A 269 -4.93 24.03 -2.54
CA ILE A 269 -5.97 23.65 -1.57
C ILE A 269 -7.31 23.52 -2.29
N ALA A 270 -7.97 22.37 -2.11
CA ALA A 270 -9.31 22.11 -2.62
C ALA A 270 -10.19 21.46 -1.55
N TYR A 271 -11.45 21.88 -1.43
CA TYR A 271 -12.36 21.35 -0.42
C TYR A 271 -13.81 21.38 -0.88
N TYR A 272 -14.67 20.63 -0.20
CA TYR A 272 -16.11 20.75 -0.35
C TYR A 272 -16.74 21.36 0.90
N GLY A 273 -17.85 22.08 0.70
CA GLY A 273 -18.75 22.42 1.80
C GLY A 273 -19.37 21.18 2.47
N SER A 274 -20.01 21.39 3.63
CA SER A 274 -20.57 20.33 4.47
C SER A 274 -21.54 19.39 3.69
N ASN A 275 -21.56 18.10 4.04
CA ASN A 275 -22.39 17.03 3.43
C ASN A 275 -21.97 16.55 2.02
N LYS A 276 -20.69 16.66 1.66
CA LYS A 276 -20.14 16.23 0.36
C LYS A 276 -19.03 15.18 0.46
N LEU A 277 -18.99 14.40 1.56
CA LEU A 277 -17.95 13.41 1.83
C LEU A 277 -17.69 12.43 0.67
N ASN A 278 -18.72 11.96 -0.03
CA ASN A 278 -18.53 11.06 -1.18
C ASN A 278 -17.77 11.73 -2.33
N ASN A 279 -18.07 13.01 -2.62
CA ASN A 279 -17.36 13.77 -3.64
C ASN A 279 -15.91 14.01 -3.21
N PHE A 280 -15.69 14.33 -1.94
CA PHE A 280 -14.36 14.50 -1.37
C PHE A 280 -13.52 13.23 -1.53
N LEU A 281 -14.03 12.07 -1.12
CA LEU A 281 -13.32 10.79 -1.25
C LEU A 281 -13.05 10.41 -2.71
N GLN A 282 -13.98 10.72 -3.63
CA GLN A 282 -13.80 10.45 -5.04
C GLN A 282 -12.75 11.36 -5.67
N LEU A 283 -12.77 12.66 -5.34
CA LEU A 283 -11.74 13.62 -5.75
C LEU A 283 -10.36 13.20 -5.22
N GLN A 284 -10.31 12.82 -3.95
CA GLN A 284 -9.10 12.34 -3.29
C GLN A 284 -8.48 11.14 -4.03
N ALA A 285 -9.31 10.17 -4.42
CA ALA A 285 -8.86 9.00 -5.17
C ALA A 285 -8.34 9.36 -6.58
N ILE A 286 -9.01 10.29 -7.28
CA ILE A 286 -8.57 10.75 -8.61
C ILE A 286 -7.22 11.47 -8.52
N LEU A 287 -7.08 12.40 -7.57
CA LEU A 287 -5.85 13.16 -7.39
C LEU A 287 -4.69 12.25 -6.96
N ALA A 288 -4.93 11.30 -6.05
CA ALA A 288 -3.93 10.30 -5.67
C ALA A 288 -3.45 9.51 -6.90
N LYS A 289 -4.37 9.01 -7.73
CA LYS A 289 -4.05 8.29 -8.97
C LYS A 289 -3.15 9.13 -9.90
N TRP A 290 -3.48 10.41 -10.08
CA TRP A 290 -2.68 11.31 -10.94
C TRP A 290 -1.29 11.57 -10.38
N LEU A 291 -1.13 11.69 -9.06
CA LEU A 291 0.18 11.91 -8.44
C LEU A 291 1.05 10.63 -8.39
N GLU A 292 0.42 9.45 -8.39
CA GLU A 292 1.09 8.16 -8.43
C GLU A 292 1.56 7.79 -9.85
N ALA A 293 0.72 8.07 -10.85
CA ALA A 293 0.96 7.79 -12.27
C ALA A 293 0.64 9.04 -13.12
N PRO A 294 1.57 10.00 -13.19
CA PRO A 294 1.32 11.32 -13.77
C PRO A 294 1.29 11.34 -15.31
N GLU A 295 1.30 10.18 -15.98
CA GLU A 295 1.22 10.10 -17.43
C GLU A 295 -0.05 10.76 -17.97
N GLU A 296 -1.19 10.55 -17.30
CA GLU A 296 -2.47 11.20 -17.68
C GLU A 296 -2.38 12.73 -17.56
N LEU A 297 -1.77 13.24 -16.49
CA LEU A 297 -1.49 14.68 -16.31
C LEU A 297 -0.62 15.21 -17.46
N TYR A 298 0.50 14.55 -17.75
CA TYR A 298 1.44 15.00 -18.78
C TYR A 298 0.83 14.98 -20.17
N GLN A 299 0.03 13.95 -20.51
CA GLN A 299 -0.65 13.89 -21.80
C GLN A 299 -1.73 14.97 -21.92
N PHE A 300 -2.43 15.26 -20.83
CA PHE A 300 -3.41 16.33 -20.80
C PHE A 300 -2.75 17.69 -21.04
N VAL A 301 -1.65 18.00 -20.35
CA VAL A 301 -0.88 19.25 -20.55
C VAL A 301 -0.32 19.32 -21.98
N LYS A 302 0.26 18.24 -22.52
CA LYS A 302 0.75 18.24 -23.92
C LYS A 302 -0.33 18.58 -24.94
N LYS A 303 -1.57 18.17 -24.67
CA LYS A 303 -2.70 18.35 -25.59
C LYS A 303 -3.39 19.71 -25.41
N ASN A 304 -3.52 20.17 -24.17
CA ASN A 304 -4.38 21.29 -23.80
C ASN A 304 -3.64 22.44 -23.10
N GLY A 305 -2.35 22.28 -22.77
CA GLY A 305 -1.57 23.23 -21.98
C GLY A 305 -1.61 24.65 -22.54
N SER A 306 -1.39 24.80 -23.85
CA SER A 306 -1.38 26.11 -24.51
C SER A 306 -2.74 26.84 -24.52
N VAL A 307 -3.84 26.17 -24.16
CA VAL A 307 -5.19 26.76 -24.09
C VAL A 307 -5.71 26.90 -22.65
N LEU A 308 -4.95 26.43 -21.66
CA LEU A 308 -5.25 26.70 -20.27
C LEU A 308 -4.89 28.14 -19.92
N ASP A 309 -5.74 28.77 -19.13
CA ASP A 309 -5.58 30.14 -18.65
C ASP A 309 -4.70 30.14 -17.40
N TRP A 310 -3.40 29.93 -17.62
CA TRP A 310 -2.37 29.94 -16.59
C TRP A 310 -2.15 31.35 -16.02
N GLU A 311 -1.73 31.42 -14.75
CA GLU A 311 -1.33 32.64 -14.04
C GLU A 311 0.20 32.84 -14.00
#